data_AF-A0A2S5BCH1-F1
#
_entry.id   AF-A0A2S5BCH1-F1
#
_cell.length_a   1.000
_cell.length_b   1.000
_cell.length_c   1.000
_cell.angle_alpha   90.00
_cell.angle_beta   90.00
_cell.angle_gamma   90.00
#
_symmetry.space_group_name_H-M   'P 1'
#
loop_
_entity.id
_entity.type
_entity.pdbx_description
1 polymer ?
#
loop_
_entity_poly.entity_id
_entity_poly.type
_entity_poly.pdbx_seq_one_letter_code
_entity_poly.pdbx_strand_id
1 'polypeptide(L)'
;MQSMIRLDTSVTNTPATSAESSPYDDMPMPFSRPSRQASAELLLPGLRSPVAGKAPVRRTRWMRLVLVSAILCTLVLFGRQPKVTEKVAEVWSSCEGRGMLSPTLAAGDTDDAHRIVVRLHPRASSRRSDRAIPENTRQERPLHPFLTAKRHVLFKPNASPFLVPKSKAGSCIRSESVAVDFKPRPTIRADKQPELFFALCTAPHRATTYSSIWTHYMLSPGAQSPPPGCLVTDAAGQGDVAGMARANDEFRRNGLGCVMRDSSRAGQRYEIRVLALLREAWFEAEERSRDGAAPVEWFVFGDDDTWWSDPNMLRELVSRYDYTEDHILGTFSETRGNYDSFGRIAFGGGGIIISRSLLDKMQQRLEECTEKFHGVTGGDGMISNCAALVRKVPLEKVVEEQLAMRQMDIRGDATGYLTDGSAPYLSLHHWTSWLHLIPGVEGTAAINLMTAAANAVGGPNFLRRWVFDNGAVTLSLGYAITVHREALTKDELGRIEWTWDHHEPRRPSRPGLVEGIEKHTYYLSQVEELLPGLHLFRHTSSHPGVVNGIREIDILWDARSELPSSSRPVWPSRWLPGRPSQPKKVTTAKSLTEHAAAPVVAAKVPKRARAFSG
;
A
#
# COMPACT_ATOMS: atom_id res chain seq x y z
N MET A 1 -58.88 -4.96 37.92
CA MET A 1 -58.29 -3.66 38.32
C MET A 1 -56.97 -3.57 37.57
N GLN A 2 -56.70 -2.58 36.70
CA GLN A 2 -56.61 -1.13 36.94
C GLN A 2 -55.56 -0.84 38.04
N SER A 3 -54.59 0.05 37.83
CA SER A 3 -54.64 1.31 37.07
C SER A 3 -53.71 1.41 35.83
N MET A 4 -53.99 2.41 34.99
CA MET A 4 -53.06 2.99 34.01
C MET A 4 -52.56 4.35 34.55
N ILE A 5 -51.34 4.76 34.20
CA ILE A 5 -51.01 6.14 33.84
C ILE A 5 -50.20 6.10 32.53
N ARG A 6 -50.14 7.21 31.80
CA ARG A 6 -49.85 7.32 30.36
C ARG A 6 -48.88 8.49 30.11
N LEU A 7 -48.39 8.60 28.87
CA LEU A 7 -47.58 9.69 28.30
C LEU A 7 -46.07 9.59 28.62
N ASP A 8 -45.16 10.08 27.77
CA ASP A 8 -45.38 10.85 26.54
C ASP A 8 -44.45 10.43 25.38
N THR A 9 -44.83 10.77 24.15
CA THR A 9 -44.05 10.53 22.93
C THR A 9 -43.45 11.81 22.37
N SER A 10 -42.12 11.89 22.26
CA SER A 10 -41.45 12.93 21.48
C SER A 10 -40.42 12.32 20.54
N VAL A 11 -40.50 12.72 19.26
CA VAL A 11 -39.57 12.29 18.20
C VAL A 11 -38.58 13.42 17.94
N THR A 12 -37.29 13.14 18.03
CA THR A 12 -36.23 14.06 17.62
C THR A 12 -35.21 13.35 16.74
N ASN A 13 -35.24 13.64 15.43
CA ASN A 13 -34.24 13.14 14.49
C ASN A 13 -32.89 13.86 14.71
N THR A 14 -31.84 13.12 15.03
CA THR A 14 -30.45 13.52 14.78
C THR A 14 -29.67 12.31 14.23
N PRO A 15 -28.79 12.50 13.22
CA PRO A 15 -28.07 11.38 12.62
C PRO A 15 -26.89 10.97 13.52
N ALA A 16 -26.87 9.70 13.94
CA ALA A 16 -25.76 9.14 14.70
C ALA A 16 -24.61 8.77 13.75
N THR A 17 -23.48 9.48 13.85
CA THR A 17 -22.21 9.07 13.24
C THR A 17 -21.51 8.07 14.17
N SER A 18 -21.93 6.81 14.13
CA SER A 18 -21.26 5.73 14.85
C SER A 18 -20.00 5.29 14.10
N ALA A 19 -18.83 5.72 14.60
CA ALA A 19 -17.61 4.97 14.37
C ALA A 19 -17.69 3.70 15.23
N GLU A 20 -17.63 2.53 14.60
CA GLU A 20 -17.65 1.25 15.32
C GLU A 20 -16.30 1.05 16.03
N SER A 21 -16.33 0.95 17.36
CA SER A 21 -15.15 0.71 18.19
C SER A 21 -14.59 -0.69 17.99
N SER A 22 -13.27 -0.83 18.09
CA SER A 22 -12.60 -2.11 17.90
C SER A 22 -12.83 -3.01 19.12
N PRO A 23 -13.04 -4.34 18.97
CA PRO A 23 -13.20 -5.24 20.12
C PRO A 23 -11.95 -5.35 21.01
N TYR A 24 -10.85 -4.67 20.68
CA TYR A 24 -9.62 -4.56 21.47
C TYR A 24 -9.60 -3.38 22.47
N ASP A 25 -10.64 -2.53 22.53
CA ASP A 25 -10.63 -1.31 23.36
C ASP A 25 -10.93 -1.56 24.87
N ASP A 26 -11.64 -2.63 25.23
CA ASP A 26 -12.09 -2.93 26.61
C ASP A 26 -11.15 -3.88 27.38
N MET A 27 -9.87 -3.52 27.54
CA MET A 27 -8.89 -4.26 28.36
C MET A 27 -8.33 -3.40 29.52
N PRO A 28 -8.47 -3.80 30.81
CA PRO A 28 -8.10 -2.96 31.94
C PRO A 28 -6.57 -2.91 32.17
N MET A 29 -5.99 -1.73 31.97
CA MET A 29 -4.54 -1.47 32.03
C MET A 29 -4.05 -1.03 33.42
N PRO A 30 -3.12 -1.76 34.08
CA PRO A 30 -2.32 -1.24 35.18
C PRO A 30 -1.05 -0.50 34.71
N PHE A 31 -0.43 0.27 35.61
CA PHE A 31 0.86 0.97 35.46
C PHE A 31 0.90 2.18 34.50
N SER A 32 0.42 3.32 35.01
CA SER A 32 0.93 4.62 34.55
C SER A 32 2.42 4.79 34.93
N ARG A 33 3.22 5.39 34.04
CA ARG A 33 4.57 5.89 34.37
C ARG A 33 4.51 7.40 34.68
N PRO A 34 5.36 7.92 35.59
CA PRO A 34 5.25 9.30 36.06
C PRO A 34 5.63 10.31 34.98
N SER A 35 4.79 11.31 34.80
CA SER A 35 5.10 12.47 33.96
C SER A 35 6.11 13.38 34.66
N ARG A 36 7.16 13.79 33.95
CA ARG A 36 8.00 14.92 34.38
C ARG A 36 7.28 16.22 34.02
N GLN A 37 6.51 16.75 34.96
CA GLN A 37 6.06 18.15 34.90
C GLN A 37 7.27 19.08 34.96
N ALA A 38 7.24 20.16 34.18
CA ALA A 38 8.10 21.32 34.36
C ALA A 38 7.32 22.39 35.10
N SER A 39 7.80 22.80 36.28
CA SER A 39 7.11 23.74 37.18
C SER A 39 7.41 25.21 36.85
N ALA A 40 6.40 26.06 37.01
CA ALA A 40 6.37 27.33 37.76
C ALA A 40 7.65 28.24 37.84
N GLU A 41 7.56 29.59 37.81
CA GLU A 41 6.40 30.50 37.70
C GLU A 41 6.80 31.95 37.34
N LEU A 42 5.75 32.77 37.14
CA LEU A 42 5.65 34.24 37.20
C LEU A 42 6.83 35.09 37.72
N LEU A 43 7.09 36.21 37.03
CA LEU A 43 7.22 37.54 37.66
C LEU A 43 6.67 38.66 36.77
N LEU A 44 5.93 39.60 37.37
CA LEU A 44 5.57 40.93 36.85
C LEU A 44 6.28 41.99 37.71
N PRO A 45 6.63 43.18 37.16
CA PRO A 45 5.69 44.29 37.21
C PRO A 45 5.70 45.18 35.94
N GLY A 46 4.78 46.14 35.84
CA GLY A 46 4.77 47.19 34.82
C GLY A 46 4.35 48.54 35.41
N LEU A 47 4.31 49.63 34.61
CA LEU A 47 3.60 50.89 34.94
C LEU A 47 3.53 51.87 33.73
N ARG A 48 2.36 52.53 33.58
CA ARG A 48 2.08 53.86 32.96
C ARG A 48 2.16 54.09 31.43
N SER A 49 0.96 54.34 30.86
CA SER A 49 0.63 55.20 29.69
C SER A 49 0.75 56.71 30.06
N PRO A 50 0.32 57.75 29.27
CA PRO A 50 -0.65 57.85 28.14
C PRO A 50 -0.04 58.55 26.88
N VAL A 51 -0.71 59.07 25.82
CA VAL A 51 -2.02 59.78 25.61
C VAL A 51 -2.56 59.60 24.17
N ALA A 52 -3.90 59.62 24.04
CA ALA A 52 -4.85 59.83 22.91
C ALA A 52 -4.40 59.96 21.42
N GLY A 53 -5.25 59.65 20.42
CA GLY A 53 -6.60 59.05 20.49
C GLY A 53 -7.61 59.52 19.41
N LYS A 54 -8.89 59.19 19.64
CA LYS A 54 -10.12 59.51 18.86
C LYS A 54 -10.35 58.74 17.54
N ALA A 55 -11.52 58.11 17.46
CA ALA A 55 -12.16 57.46 16.30
C ALA A 55 -13.44 58.28 15.94
N PRO A 56 -14.64 57.79 15.49
CA PRO A 56 -15.13 56.43 15.15
C PRO A 56 -16.08 56.37 13.89
N VAL A 57 -16.94 55.31 13.81
CA VAL A 57 -18.23 55.21 13.03
C VAL A 57 -18.13 54.89 11.52
N ARG A 58 -18.91 53.99 10.86
CA ARG A 58 -19.81 52.82 11.14
C ARG A 58 -19.91 51.99 9.81
N ARG A 59 -20.11 50.64 9.77
CA ARG A 59 -21.40 49.85 9.71
C ARG A 59 -22.50 50.48 8.80
N THR A 60 -23.25 49.83 7.89
CA THR A 60 -23.60 48.40 7.52
C THR A 60 -23.93 48.34 6.00
N ARG A 61 -23.79 47.25 5.21
CA ARG A 61 -24.42 45.89 5.13
C ARG A 61 -25.89 45.85 4.64
N TRP A 62 -26.16 45.06 3.56
CA TRP A 62 -27.46 44.78 2.87
C TRP A 62 -28.06 45.97 2.07
N MET A 63 -28.83 45.87 0.96
CA MET A 63 -29.61 44.87 0.17
C MET A 63 -29.64 45.38 -1.34
N ARG A 64 -30.21 44.82 -2.44
CA ARG A 64 -30.97 43.60 -2.89
C ARG A 64 -31.07 43.61 -4.46
N LEU A 65 -31.08 42.44 -5.14
CA LEU A 65 -31.85 42.07 -6.38
C LEU A 65 -31.70 42.91 -7.71
N VAL A 66 -32.06 42.48 -8.94
CA VAL A 66 -32.07 41.18 -9.67
C VAL A 66 -32.24 41.44 -11.20
N LEU A 67 -32.33 40.40 -12.05
CA LEU A 67 -32.56 40.34 -13.53
C LEU A 67 -31.34 40.47 -14.47
N VAL A 68 -31.34 39.88 -15.69
CA VAL A 68 -31.67 38.50 -16.15
C VAL A 68 -31.37 38.38 -17.67
N SER A 69 -30.80 37.23 -18.09
CA SER A 69 -30.68 36.76 -19.50
C SER A 69 -29.88 37.61 -20.51
N ALA A 70 -29.54 37.13 -21.71
CA ALA A 70 -28.98 35.82 -22.12
C ALA A 70 -28.66 35.87 -23.63
N ILE A 71 -27.39 35.73 -24.04
CA ILE A 71 -27.01 35.33 -25.42
C ILE A 71 -25.91 34.27 -25.32
N LEU A 72 -25.99 33.27 -26.20
CA LEU A 72 -25.22 32.02 -26.14
C LEU A 72 -24.09 31.99 -27.20
N CYS A 73 -23.09 31.16 -26.95
CA CYS A 73 -22.18 30.53 -27.93
C CYS A 73 -21.55 31.39 -29.03
N THR A 74 -20.26 31.69 -28.87
CA THR A 74 -19.25 31.41 -29.91
C THR A 74 -17.84 31.30 -29.28
N LEU A 75 -16.90 30.66 -29.99
CA LEU A 75 -15.47 30.53 -29.62
C LEU A 75 -15.15 29.68 -28.38
N VAL A 76 -15.57 28.40 -28.42
CA VAL A 76 -14.63 27.32 -28.05
C VAL A 76 -13.54 27.23 -29.13
N LEU A 77 -12.37 26.65 -28.82
CA LEU A 77 -11.16 26.54 -29.65
C LEU A 77 -10.26 27.79 -29.68
N PHE A 78 -9.51 28.00 -28.59
CA PHE A 78 -8.04 28.01 -28.64
C PHE A 78 -7.44 27.85 -27.24
N GLY A 79 -7.46 26.60 -26.73
CA GLY A 79 -6.71 26.25 -25.54
C GLY A 79 -5.21 26.43 -25.81
N ARG A 80 -4.58 27.42 -25.15
CA ARG A 80 -3.13 27.61 -25.21
C ARG A 80 -2.42 26.45 -24.51
N GLN A 81 -2.12 25.40 -25.28
CA GLN A 81 -1.05 24.48 -24.92
C GLN A 81 0.23 25.31 -24.66
N PRO A 82 0.90 25.16 -23.51
CA PRO A 82 2.12 25.89 -23.24
C PRO A 82 3.16 25.49 -24.29
N LYS A 83 3.75 26.48 -24.97
CA LYS A 83 4.86 26.22 -25.89
C LYS A 83 6.08 25.78 -25.07
N VAL A 84 6.23 24.48 -24.86
CA VAL A 84 7.48 23.87 -24.42
C VAL A 84 8.54 24.32 -25.42
N THR A 85 9.51 25.11 -24.95
CA THR A 85 10.54 25.65 -25.83
C THR A 85 11.48 24.54 -26.26
N GLU A 86 11.97 24.63 -27.49
CA GLU A 86 12.83 23.62 -28.13
C GLU A 86 14.05 23.25 -27.25
N LYS A 87 14.59 24.25 -26.54
CA LYS A 87 15.67 24.13 -25.55
C LYS A 87 15.32 23.31 -24.31
N VAL A 88 14.05 23.30 -23.88
CA VAL A 88 13.57 22.43 -22.80
C VAL A 88 13.46 20.99 -23.28
N ALA A 89 12.98 20.76 -24.50
CA ALA A 89 12.94 19.43 -25.09
C ALA A 89 14.35 18.84 -25.33
N GLU A 90 15.31 19.67 -25.78
CA GLU A 90 16.72 19.28 -25.89
C GLU A 90 17.30 18.88 -24.53
N VAL A 91 17.08 19.69 -23.49
CA VAL A 91 17.52 19.36 -22.12
C VAL A 91 16.86 18.08 -21.60
N TRP A 92 15.56 17.89 -21.84
CA TRP A 92 14.85 16.65 -21.49
C TRP A 92 15.45 15.43 -22.20
N SER A 93 15.91 15.57 -23.45
CA SER A 93 16.63 14.51 -24.18
C SER A 93 18.05 14.22 -23.64
N SER A 94 18.56 15.05 -22.72
CA SER A 94 19.86 14.84 -22.05
C SER A 94 19.74 14.35 -20.60
N CYS A 95 18.56 14.43 -20.01
CA CYS A 95 18.28 14.09 -18.61
C CYS A 95 17.50 12.78 -18.51
N GLU A 96 17.74 11.98 -17.48
CA GLU A 96 17.10 10.65 -17.34
C GLU A 96 15.61 10.69 -16.95
N GLY A 97 15.03 11.88 -16.77
CA GLY A 97 13.59 12.10 -16.56
C GLY A 97 13.30 13.54 -16.15
N ARG A 98 12.03 13.94 -16.09
CA ARG A 98 11.63 15.30 -15.62
C ARG A 98 12.06 15.53 -14.17
N GLY A 99 12.00 14.49 -13.33
CA GLY A 99 12.52 14.53 -11.97
C GLY A 99 14.01 14.87 -11.90
N MET A 100 14.82 14.50 -12.90
CA MET A 100 16.28 14.76 -12.88
C MET A 100 16.67 16.21 -13.18
N LEU A 101 15.69 17.11 -13.30
CA LEU A 101 15.90 18.53 -13.52
C LEU A 101 15.67 19.32 -12.24
N SER A 102 16.42 20.41 -12.11
CA SER A 102 16.05 21.52 -11.23
C SER A 102 14.72 22.13 -11.69
N PRO A 103 13.78 22.46 -10.80
CA PRO A 103 12.62 23.25 -11.16
C PRO A 103 13.04 24.63 -11.71
N THR A 104 12.17 25.23 -12.52
CA THR A 104 12.31 26.62 -12.94
C THR A 104 11.80 27.52 -11.83
N LEU A 105 12.71 27.97 -10.97
CA LEU A 105 12.44 28.87 -9.85
C LEU A 105 11.81 30.19 -10.32
N ALA A 106 10.85 30.69 -9.53
CA ALA A 106 10.25 32.01 -9.76
C ALA A 106 11.22 33.15 -9.38
N ALA A 107 10.91 34.38 -9.79
CA ALA A 107 11.72 35.55 -9.42
C ALA A 107 11.59 35.83 -7.91
N GLY A 108 12.65 35.52 -7.14
CA GLY A 108 12.68 35.58 -5.67
C GLY A 108 12.73 34.21 -4.97
N ASP A 109 12.69 33.13 -5.74
CA ASP A 109 12.63 31.74 -5.26
C ASP A 109 14.02 31.07 -5.34
N THR A 110 14.39 30.24 -4.36
CA THR A 110 15.79 29.77 -4.13
C THR A 110 15.99 28.25 -4.23
N ASP A 111 14.98 27.54 -4.72
CA ASP A 111 14.51 26.36 -4.00
C ASP A 111 14.90 24.98 -4.57
N ASP A 112 15.85 24.92 -5.52
CA ASP A 112 16.50 23.66 -5.92
C ASP A 112 17.71 23.30 -5.02
N ALA A 113 18.09 24.22 -4.13
CA ALA A 113 19.16 24.08 -3.17
C ALA A 113 19.03 22.85 -2.25
N HIS A 114 17.82 22.33 -2.05
CA HIS A 114 17.45 21.50 -0.91
C HIS A 114 17.29 20.01 -1.24
N ARG A 115 17.84 19.55 -2.37
CA ARG A 115 17.59 18.22 -2.93
C ARG A 115 18.87 17.47 -3.32
N ILE A 116 18.89 16.16 -3.10
CA ILE A 116 19.95 15.25 -3.56
C ILE A 116 19.37 14.03 -4.29
N VAL A 117 20.13 13.42 -5.19
CA VAL A 117 19.73 12.23 -5.95
C VAL A 117 20.79 11.13 -5.84
N VAL A 118 20.36 9.91 -5.58
CA VAL A 118 21.23 8.72 -5.52
C VAL A 118 20.70 7.64 -6.47
N ARG A 119 21.56 7.14 -7.36
CA ARG A 119 21.29 6.00 -8.22
C ARG A 119 21.73 4.73 -7.53
N LEU A 120 20.77 3.88 -7.16
CA LEU A 120 21.02 2.50 -6.75
C LEU A 120 20.93 1.60 -7.97
N HIS A 121 21.98 0.83 -8.21
CA HIS A 121 22.06 -0.09 -9.35
C HIS A 121 22.63 -1.44 -8.88
N PRO A 122 22.41 -2.54 -9.63
CA PRO A 122 22.98 -3.84 -9.26
C PRO A 122 24.50 -3.79 -9.27
N ARG A 123 25.13 -4.47 -8.31
CA ARG A 123 26.57 -4.79 -8.36
C ARG A 123 26.85 -5.66 -9.58
N ALA A 124 27.91 -5.31 -10.32
CA ALA A 124 28.34 -6.07 -11.50
C ALA A 124 28.61 -7.53 -11.13
N SER A 125 28.11 -8.46 -11.95
CA SER A 125 28.02 -9.90 -11.68
C SER A 125 29.38 -10.61 -11.72
N SER A 126 30.18 -10.39 -10.67
CA SER A 126 31.50 -10.98 -10.44
C SER A 126 31.43 -12.47 -10.06
N ARG A 127 30.94 -13.31 -11.00
CA ARG A 127 30.96 -14.79 -10.98
C ARG A 127 30.51 -15.40 -9.64
N ARG A 128 29.38 -14.94 -9.10
CA ARG A 128 28.77 -15.42 -7.84
C ARG A 128 27.30 -15.71 -8.01
N SER A 129 26.98 -16.76 -8.77
CA SER A 129 25.64 -17.38 -8.81
C SER A 129 25.22 -17.95 -7.45
N ASP A 130 26.20 -18.42 -6.66
CA ASP A 130 25.94 -19.32 -5.53
C ASP A 130 25.98 -18.62 -4.15
N ARG A 131 26.20 -17.30 -4.12
CA ARG A 131 26.29 -16.57 -2.84
C ARG A 131 24.92 -16.01 -2.44
N ALA A 132 24.34 -16.57 -1.38
CA ALA A 132 23.14 -16.06 -0.74
C ALA A 132 23.23 -14.55 -0.47
N ILE A 133 22.25 -13.79 -0.98
CA ILE A 133 22.18 -12.33 -0.88
C ILE A 133 21.61 -11.97 0.51
N PRO A 134 22.36 -11.28 1.39
CA PRO A 134 21.88 -10.95 2.73
C PRO A 134 20.67 -10.01 2.71
N GLU A 135 19.72 -10.20 3.63
CA GLU A 135 18.56 -9.33 3.78
C GLU A 135 18.99 -7.87 3.97
N ASN A 136 19.74 -7.60 5.04
CA ASN A 136 20.31 -6.28 5.30
C ASN A 136 21.79 -6.25 4.96
N THR A 137 22.27 -5.14 4.38
CA THR A 137 23.69 -4.97 4.04
C THR A 137 24.19 -3.60 4.48
N ARG A 138 25.24 -3.58 5.33
CA ARG A 138 26.07 -2.40 5.58
C ARG A 138 26.95 -2.13 4.34
N GLN A 139 26.93 -0.90 3.85
CA GLN A 139 27.67 -0.45 2.68
C GLN A 139 28.98 0.22 3.09
N GLU A 140 30.06 -0.06 2.36
CA GLU A 140 31.39 0.53 2.57
C GLU A 140 31.46 2.01 2.13
N ARG A 141 30.60 2.40 1.19
CA ARG A 141 30.48 3.77 0.68
C ARG A 141 29.33 4.50 1.37
N PRO A 142 29.42 5.83 1.54
CA PRO A 142 28.30 6.66 1.99
C PRO A 142 27.12 6.59 1.02
N LEU A 143 25.91 6.94 1.49
CA LEU A 143 24.75 7.05 0.61
C LEU A 143 24.93 8.18 -0.42
N HIS A 144 25.45 9.32 0.03
CA HIS A 144 25.73 10.49 -0.82
C HIS A 144 26.79 11.38 -0.14
N PRO A 145 27.97 11.63 -0.73
CA PRO A 145 29.08 12.33 -0.06
C PRO A 145 28.74 13.71 0.54
N PHE A 146 27.83 14.46 -0.09
CA PHE A 146 27.37 15.75 0.47
C PHE A 146 26.53 15.55 1.74
N LEU A 147 25.71 14.49 1.81
CA LEU A 147 24.91 14.17 3.00
C LEU A 147 25.84 13.81 4.16
N THR A 148 26.83 12.95 3.92
CA THR A 148 27.89 12.61 4.89
C THR A 148 28.57 13.86 5.47
N ALA A 149 29.04 14.76 4.59
CA ALA A 149 29.76 15.97 4.98
C ALA A 149 28.86 16.99 5.71
N LYS A 150 27.55 17.01 5.42
CA LYS A 150 26.60 18.01 5.94
C LYS A 150 25.71 17.51 7.08
N ARG A 151 25.70 16.21 7.38
CA ARG A 151 24.90 15.57 8.45
C ARG A 151 24.93 16.34 9.77
N HIS A 152 26.11 16.72 10.24
CA HIS A 152 26.33 17.45 11.50
C HIS A 152 25.71 18.88 11.54
N VAL A 153 25.28 19.41 10.40
CA VAL A 153 24.62 20.72 10.29
C VAL A 153 23.09 20.56 10.29
N LEU A 154 22.55 19.44 9.78
CA LEU A 154 21.09 19.16 9.76
C LEU A 154 20.48 19.15 11.18
N PHE A 155 21.32 18.93 12.18
CA PHE A 155 20.95 18.83 13.60
C PHE A 155 21.22 20.10 14.41
N LYS A 156 21.46 21.25 13.75
CA LYS A 156 21.66 22.57 14.39
C LYS A 156 20.36 23.39 14.36
N PRO A 157 19.94 24.00 15.49
CA PRO A 157 18.66 24.71 15.57
C PRO A 157 18.57 25.96 14.70
N ASN A 158 19.70 26.65 14.47
CA ASN A 158 19.79 27.88 13.66
C ASN A 158 20.51 27.63 12.32
N ALA A 159 20.20 26.54 11.62
CA ALA A 159 20.87 26.22 10.38
C ALA A 159 20.46 27.16 9.22
N SER A 160 21.44 27.82 8.61
CA SER A 160 21.25 28.64 7.41
C SER A 160 20.84 27.78 6.20
N PRO A 161 20.14 28.33 5.18
CA PRO A 161 19.74 27.59 3.99
C PRO A 161 20.89 26.81 3.34
N PHE A 162 20.71 25.49 3.22
CA PHE A 162 21.72 24.61 2.64
C PHE A 162 21.66 24.68 1.12
N LEU A 163 22.51 25.53 0.52
CA LEU A 163 22.69 25.51 -0.92
C LEU A 163 23.51 24.27 -1.35
N VAL A 164 22.85 23.26 -1.92
CA VAL A 164 23.53 22.22 -2.73
C VAL A 164 24.26 22.91 -3.88
N PRO A 165 25.60 22.84 -3.97
CA PRO A 165 26.32 23.57 -5.00
C PRO A 165 26.15 22.89 -6.36
N LYS A 166 25.81 23.69 -7.38
CA LYS A 166 25.66 23.35 -8.81
C LYS A 166 24.27 22.85 -9.23
N SER A 167 23.32 23.77 -9.25
CA SER A 167 22.35 23.78 -10.34
C SER A 167 22.17 25.19 -10.91
N LYS A 168 21.75 25.23 -12.18
CA LYS A 168 21.03 26.36 -12.76
C LYS A 168 19.58 25.90 -12.91
N ALA A 169 18.61 26.80 -12.78
CA ALA A 169 17.20 26.46 -13.00
C ALA A 169 17.02 25.73 -14.35
N GLY A 170 16.34 24.57 -14.34
CA GLY A 170 16.20 23.70 -15.51
C GLY A 170 17.47 22.93 -15.95
N SER A 171 18.52 22.81 -15.13
CA SER A 171 19.69 21.97 -15.43
C SER A 171 19.56 20.55 -14.87
N CYS A 172 20.32 19.59 -15.42
CA CYS A 172 20.34 18.22 -14.93
C CYS A 172 21.09 18.09 -13.60
N ILE A 173 20.41 17.56 -12.59
CA ILE A 173 21.01 17.15 -11.32
C ILE A 173 21.83 15.88 -11.56
N ARG A 174 23.09 15.87 -11.11
CA ARG A 174 23.95 14.68 -11.20
C ARG A 174 23.72 13.79 -9.99
N SER A 175 23.30 12.55 -10.21
CA SER A 175 23.19 11.53 -9.16
C SER A 175 24.56 10.96 -8.76
N GLU A 176 24.74 10.69 -7.46
CA GLU A 176 25.78 9.76 -7.00
C GLU A 176 25.34 8.33 -7.32
N SER A 177 26.27 7.45 -7.71
CA SER A 177 25.92 6.07 -8.10
C SER A 177 26.51 5.04 -7.13
N VAL A 178 25.64 4.25 -6.50
CA VAL A 178 25.99 3.26 -5.48
C VAL A 178 25.51 1.87 -5.88
N ALA A 179 26.46 0.93 -5.94
CA ALA A 179 26.22 -0.45 -6.34
C ALA A 179 25.79 -1.31 -5.14
N VAL A 180 24.59 -1.89 -5.19
CA VAL A 180 24.07 -2.78 -4.13
C VAL A 180 23.57 -4.12 -4.68
N ASP A 181 23.44 -5.15 -3.84
CA ASP A 181 23.01 -6.49 -4.26
C ASP A 181 21.47 -6.59 -4.31
N PHE A 182 20.88 -6.58 -5.51
CA PHE A 182 19.44 -6.77 -5.71
C PHE A 182 19.09 -8.26 -5.63
N LYS A 183 17.99 -8.61 -4.93
CA LYS A 183 17.39 -9.95 -5.06
C LYS A 183 16.62 -10.04 -6.39
N PRO A 184 16.59 -11.20 -7.06
CA PRO A 184 15.72 -11.40 -8.22
C PRO A 184 14.24 -11.30 -7.81
N ARG A 185 13.37 -10.93 -8.75
CA ARG A 185 11.93 -11.08 -8.55
C ARG A 185 11.57 -12.58 -8.50
N PRO A 186 10.57 -13.00 -7.70
CA PRO A 186 10.09 -14.37 -7.74
C PRO A 186 9.56 -14.70 -9.14
N THR A 187 9.83 -15.91 -9.63
CA THR A 187 9.25 -16.39 -10.88
C THR A 187 8.72 -17.79 -10.68
N ILE A 188 7.41 -17.96 -10.90
CA ILE A 188 6.73 -19.25 -10.80
C ILE A 188 6.28 -19.62 -12.20
N ARG A 189 6.74 -20.79 -12.65
CA ARG A 189 6.40 -21.31 -13.97
C ARG A 189 4.87 -21.46 -14.09
N ALA A 190 4.30 -21.09 -15.24
CA ALA A 190 2.85 -21.12 -15.45
C ALA A 190 2.25 -22.52 -15.28
N ASP A 191 3.02 -23.60 -15.50
CA ASP A 191 2.60 -24.99 -15.27
C ASP A 191 2.62 -25.42 -13.79
N LYS A 192 2.95 -24.50 -12.86
CA LYS A 192 3.10 -24.75 -11.42
C LYS A 192 2.66 -23.55 -10.55
N GLN A 193 1.74 -22.71 -11.00
CA GLN A 193 1.19 -21.64 -10.16
C GLN A 193 0.06 -22.20 -9.29
N PRO A 194 0.20 -22.26 -7.94
CA PRO A 194 -0.81 -22.85 -7.09
C PRO A 194 -2.07 -22.00 -7.08
N GLU A 195 -3.26 -22.62 -7.15
CA GLU A 195 -4.50 -21.87 -7.32
C GLU A 195 -5.06 -21.33 -6.00
N LEU A 196 -5.33 -20.02 -5.99
CA LEU A 196 -5.64 -19.26 -4.78
C LEU A 196 -7.10 -18.82 -4.76
N PHE A 197 -7.69 -18.82 -3.56
CA PHE A 197 -9.00 -18.24 -3.31
C PHE A 197 -8.98 -17.34 -2.08
N PHE A 198 -9.42 -16.09 -2.19
CA PHE A 198 -9.46 -15.14 -1.08
C PHE A 198 -10.82 -15.13 -0.37
N ALA A 199 -10.84 -14.99 0.95
CA ALA A 199 -12.06 -14.97 1.75
C ALA A 199 -12.01 -13.86 2.81
N LEU A 200 -12.91 -12.87 2.71
CA LEU A 200 -12.94 -11.67 3.56
C LEU A 200 -14.31 -11.50 4.24
N CYS A 201 -14.31 -10.89 5.44
CA CYS A 201 -15.53 -10.45 6.14
C CYS A 201 -15.49 -8.93 6.29
N THR A 202 -16.36 -8.17 5.61
CA THR A 202 -16.41 -6.70 5.79
C THR A 202 -17.75 -6.10 5.36
N ALA A 203 -18.00 -4.84 5.76
CA ALA A 203 -19.19 -4.09 5.37
C ALA A 203 -19.10 -3.66 3.88
N PRO A 204 -20.22 -3.59 3.13
CA PRO A 204 -20.17 -3.37 1.68
C PRO A 204 -19.53 -2.04 1.24
N HIS A 205 -19.54 -1.02 2.10
CA HIS A 205 -18.91 0.28 1.81
C HIS A 205 -17.38 0.21 1.88
N ARG A 206 -16.81 -0.56 2.83
CA ARG A 206 -15.36 -0.82 2.90
C ARG A 206 -14.94 -1.68 1.71
N ALA A 207 -15.68 -2.76 1.42
CA ALA A 207 -15.45 -3.61 0.24
C ALA A 207 -15.42 -2.81 -1.08
N THR A 208 -16.40 -1.92 -1.29
CA THR A 208 -16.43 -1.02 -2.46
C THR A 208 -15.14 -0.18 -2.54
N THR A 209 -14.79 0.48 -1.44
CA THR A 209 -13.63 1.41 -1.36
C THR A 209 -12.30 0.69 -1.57
N TYR A 210 -12.08 -0.42 -0.87
CA TYR A 210 -10.79 -1.10 -0.77
C TYR A 210 -10.51 -2.05 -1.95
N SER A 211 -11.54 -2.45 -2.69
CA SER A 211 -11.38 -3.32 -3.88
C SER A 211 -10.35 -2.80 -4.89
N SER A 212 -10.17 -1.48 -4.98
CA SER A 212 -9.13 -0.84 -5.79
C SER A 212 -7.71 -1.26 -5.39
N ILE A 213 -7.43 -1.37 -4.08
CA ILE A 213 -6.13 -1.79 -3.51
C ILE A 213 -5.96 -3.31 -3.65
N TRP A 214 -7.03 -4.09 -3.52
CA TRP A 214 -6.99 -5.55 -3.68
C TRP A 214 -6.53 -5.98 -5.09
N THR A 215 -6.70 -5.14 -6.12
CA THR A 215 -6.23 -5.43 -7.48
C THR A 215 -4.73 -5.76 -7.58
N HIS A 216 -3.92 -5.27 -6.64
CA HIS A 216 -2.48 -5.53 -6.58
C HIS A 216 -2.13 -7.02 -6.37
N TYR A 217 -2.97 -7.78 -5.65
CA TYR A 217 -2.67 -9.17 -5.28
C TYR A 217 -3.81 -10.17 -5.57
N MET A 218 -5.04 -9.69 -5.83
CA MET A 218 -6.19 -10.50 -6.25
C MET A 218 -6.42 -10.51 -7.78
N LEU A 219 -5.44 -10.05 -8.57
CA LEU A 219 -5.41 -10.24 -10.02
C LEU A 219 -4.31 -11.24 -10.41
N SER A 220 -4.49 -11.89 -11.56
CA SER A 220 -3.49 -12.84 -12.07
C SER A 220 -2.27 -12.09 -12.65
N PRO A 221 -1.02 -12.52 -12.37
CA PRO A 221 0.21 -11.84 -12.83
C PRO A 221 0.42 -11.79 -14.36
N GLY A 222 -0.44 -12.43 -15.16
CA GLY A 222 -0.39 -12.41 -16.61
C GLY A 222 -1.79 -12.34 -17.22
N ALA A 223 -1.96 -11.51 -18.26
CA ALA A 223 -3.23 -11.16 -18.91
C ALA A 223 -3.91 -12.29 -19.72
N GLN A 224 -3.62 -13.56 -19.40
CA GLN A 224 -4.19 -14.76 -20.03
C GLN A 224 -4.77 -15.75 -19.01
N SER A 225 -4.49 -15.56 -17.71
CA SER A 225 -5.07 -16.35 -16.63
C SER A 225 -6.26 -15.60 -16.02
N PRO A 226 -7.36 -16.27 -15.63
CA PRO A 226 -8.43 -15.63 -14.88
C PRO A 226 -7.90 -15.09 -13.54
N PRO A 227 -8.53 -14.07 -12.93
CA PRO A 227 -8.19 -13.66 -11.57
C PRO A 227 -8.50 -14.82 -10.59
N PRO A 228 -7.74 -14.94 -9.48
CA PRO A 228 -8.03 -15.89 -8.42
C PRO A 228 -9.46 -15.74 -7.88
N GLY A 229 -9.99 -16.82 -7.33
CA GLY A 229 -11.32 -16.80 -6.71
C GLY A 229 -11.38 -15.86 -5.50
N CYS A 230 -12.55 -15.29 -5.22
CA CYS A 230 -12.71 -14.42 -4.06
C CYS A 230 -14.18 -14.37 -3.58
N LEU A 231 -14.37 -14.51 -2.27
CA LEU A 231 -15.63 -14.31 -1.57
C LEU A 231 -15.47 -13.19 -0.53
N VAL A 232 -16.47 -12.32 -0.46
CA VAL A 232 -16.65 -11.36 0.63
C VAL A 232 -18.03 -11.58 1.26
N THR A 233 -18.11 -11.70 2.58
CA THR A 233 -19.40 -11.71 3.28
C THR A 233 -19.64 -10.42 4.06
N ASP A 234 -20.90 -10.02 4.18
CA ASP A 234 -21.29 -8.86 5.00
C ASP A 234 -20.92 -9.07 6.48
N ALA A 235 -19.96 -8.28 6.97
CA ALA A 235 -19.58 -8.29 8.38
C ALA A 235 -20.70 -7.83 9.32
N ALA A 236 -21.63 -6.99 8.86
CA ALA A 236 -22.78 -6.58 9.66
C ALA A 236 -23.78 -7.75 9.82
N GLY A 237 -23.99 -8.54 8.76
CA GLY A 237 -25.01 -9.58 8.71
C GLY A 237 -26.42 -9.01 8.83
N GLN A 238 -26.65 -7.85 8.19
CA GLN A 238 -27.88 -7.06 8.27
C GLN A 238 -28.65 -7.01 6.95
N GLY A 239 -28.14 -7.62 5.88
CA GLY A 239 -28.82 -7.68 4.58
C GLY A 239 -28.84 -6.37 3.80
N ASP A 240 -27.74 -5.60 3.76
CA ASP A 240 -27.61 -4.46 2.82
C ASP A 240 -27.43 -4.97 1.37
N VAL A 241 -28.51 -5.50 0.80
CA VAL A 241 -28.59 -5.98 -0.60
C VAL A 241 -28.15 -4.90 -1.58
N ALA A 242 -28.45 -3.63 -1.30
CA ALA A 242 -28.08 -2.52 -2.17
C ALA A 242 -26.57 -2.22 -2.11
N GLY A 243 -25.96 -2.31 -0.93
CA GLY A 243 -24.51 -2.21 -0.75
C GLY A 243 -23.76 -3.38 -1.34
N MET A 244 -24.21 -4.60 -1.09
CA MET A 244 -23.62 -5.80 -1.69
C MET A 244 -23.71 -5.75 -3.23
N ALA A 245 -24.80 -5.25 -3.81
CA ALA A 245 -24.90 -5.02 -5.25
C ALA A 245 -23.85 -3.99 -5.74
N ARG A 246 -23.69 -2.85 -5.05
CA ARG A 246 -22.67 -1.83 -5.39
C ARG A 246 -21.24 -2.39 -5.30
N ALA A 247 -20.92 -3.16 -4.25
CA ALA A 247 -19.62 -3.80 -4.08
C ALA A 247 -19.34 -4.80 -5.21
N ASN A 248 -20.30 -5.66 -5.55
CA ASN A 248 -20.20 -6.57 -6.70
C ASN A 248 -19.98 -5.83 -8.04
N ASP A 249 -20.63 -4.68 -8.26
CA ASP A 249 -20.40 -3.86 -9.46
C ASP A 249 -19.02 -3.19 -9.48
N GLU A 250 -18.45 -2.87 -8.32
CA GLU A 250 -17.10 -2.33 -8.20
C GLU A 250 -16.04 -3.43 -8.42
N PHE A 251 -16.26 -4.63 -7.88
CA PHE A 251 -15.40 -5.80 -8.12
C PHE A 251 -15.27 -6.09 -9.62
N ARG A 252 -16.39 -6.07 -10.36
CA ARG A 252 -16.41 -6.26 -11.82
C ARG A 252 -15.69 -5.13 -12.56
N ARG A 253 -15.82 -3.87 -12.12
CA ARG A 253 -15.10 -2.73 -12.70
C ARG A 253 -13.59 -2.82 -12.49
N ASN A 254 -13.17 -3.32 -11.32
CA ASN A 254 -11.77 -3.55 -10.96
C ASN A 254 -11.21 -4.89 -11.46
N GLY A 255 -11.98 -5.66 -12.24
CA GLY A 255 -11.56 -6.93 -12.84
C GLY A 255 -11.34 -8.08 -11.85
N LEU A 256 -11.79 -7.92 -10.60
CA LEU A 256 -11.58 -8.89 -9.53
C LEU A 256 -12.46 -10.13 -9.71
N GLY A 257 -11.94 -11.28 -9.28
CA GLY A 257 -12.73 -12.51 -9.12
C GLY A 257 -13.68 -12.50 -7.92
N CYS A 258 -13.92 -11.35 -7.28
CA CYS A 258 -14.71 -11.28 -6.04
C CYS A 258 -16.23 -11.31 -6.28
N VAL A 259 -16.94 -11.99 -5.38
CA VAL A 259 -18.39 -11.85 -5.19
C VAL A 259 -18.68 -11.43 -3.75
N MET A 260 -19.65 -10.54 -3.53
CA MET A 260 -20.16 -10.24 -2.19
C MET A 260 -21.53 -10.90 -1.97
N ARG A 261 -21.69 -11.63 -0.86
CA ARG A 261 -22.94 -12.29 -0.42
C ARG A 261 -23.22 -11.96 1.06
N ASP A 262 -24.42 -12.22 1.55
CA ASP A 262 -24.70 -12.19 3.00
C ASP A 262 -24.14 -13.47 3.66
N SER A 263 -23.88 -13.45 4.96
CA SER A 263 -23.43 -14.65 5.68
C SER A 263 -24.60 -15.56 6.04
N SER A 264 -24.40 -16.87 5.92
CA SER A 264 -25.28 -17.92 6.45
C SER A 264 -25.45 -17.87 7.98
N ARG A 265 -24.66 -17.03 8.67
CA ARG A 265 -24.77 -16.73 10.11
C ARG A 265 -25.10 -15.25 10.39
N ALA A 266 -25.82 -14.60 9.46
CA ALA A 266 -26.44 -13.30 9.70
C ALA A 266 -27.19 -13.25 11.04
N GLY A 267 -27.15 -12.09 11.73
CA GLY A 267 -27.74 -11.90 13.06
C GLY A 267 -27.04 -12.61 14.25
N GLN A 268 -25.99 -13.41 14.05
CA GLN A 268 -25.20 -14.02 15.14
C GLN A 268 -24.04 -13.10 15.61
N ARG A 269 -23.13 -13.57 16.49
CA ARG A 269 -21.90 -12.82 16.80
C ARG A 269 -20.93 -12.80 15.61
N TYR A 270 -20.10 -11.77 15.51
CA TYR A 270 -19.17 -11.56 14.38
C TYR A 270 -18.26 -12.77 14.12
N GLU A 271 -17.72 -13.36 15.18
CA GLU A 271 -16.78 -14.47 15.11
C GLU A 271 -17.40 -15.73 14.50
N ILE A 272 -18.72 -15.94 14.67
CA ILE A 272 -19.44 -17.05 14.04
C ILE A 272 -19.69 -16.79 12.55
N ARG A 273 -19.82 -15.52 12.11
CA ARG A 273 -19.79 -15.18 10.66
C ARG A 273 -18.39 -15.41 10.08
N VAL A 274 -17.33 -14.99 10.77
CA VAL A 274 -15.95 -15.23 10.32
C VAL A 274 -15.63 -16.73 10.27
N LEU A 275 -16.12 -17.53 11.22
CA LEU A 275 -16.00 -18.99 11.15
C LEU A 275 -16.80 -19.58 9.97
N ALA A 276 -17.98 -19.03 9.64
CA ALA A 276 -18.81 -19.51 8.54
C ALA A 276 -18.14 -19.39 7.15
N LEU A 277 -17.27 -18.38 6.97
CA LEU A 277 -16.47 -18.22 5.75
C LEU A 277 -15.74 -19.50 5.33
N LEU A 278 -15.34 -20.37 6.27
CA LEU A 278 -14.69 -21.63 5.96
C LEU A 278 -15.53 -22.50 5.01
N ARG A 279 -16.84 -22.57 5.23
CA ARG A 279 -17.79 -23.34 4.41
C ARG A 279 -18.28 -22.54 3.21
N GLU A 280 -18.46 -21.24 3.38
CA GLU A 280 -18.97 -20.36 2.31
C GLU A 280 -17.94 -20.21 1.19
N ALA A 281 -16.66 -20.02 1.53
CA ALA A 281 -15.55 -19.97 0.57
C ALA A 281 -15.34 -21.33 -0.12
N TRP A 282 -15.47 -22.44 0.62
CA TRP A 282 -15.43 -23.79 0.05
C TRP A 282 -16.53 -23.99 -1.01
N PHE A 283 -17.79 -23.67 -0.70
CA PHE A 283 -18.89 -23.83 -1.65
C PHE A 283 -18.79 -22.87 -2.86
N GLU A 284 -18.33 -21.63 -2.69
CA GLU A 284 -18.08 -20.70 -3.80
C GLU A 284 -16.94 -21.18 -4.72
N ALA A 285 -15.86 -21.76 -4.17
CA ALA A 285 -14.79 -22.37 -4.95
C ALA A 285 -15.28 -23.61 -5.74
N GLU A 286 -16.10 -24.46 -5.11
CA GLU A 286 -16.69 -25.64 -5.75
C GLU A 286 -17.76 -25.29 -6.79
N GLU A 287 -18.52 -24.21 -6.60
CA GLU A 287 -19.44 -23.63 -7.59
C GLU A 287 -18.65 -23.23 -8.85
N ARG A 288 -17.58 -22.44 -8.68
CA ARG A 288 -16.71 -22.01 -9.79
C ARG A 288 -16.00 -23.15 -10.51
N SER A 289 -15.59 -24.20 -9.80
CA SER A 289 -14.90 -25.33 -10.44
C SER A 289 -15.85 -26.17 -11.31
N ARG A 290 -17.15 -26.24 -10.95
CA ARG A 290 -18.19 -26.82 -11.83
C ARG A 290 -18.42 -25.96 -13.08
N ASP A 291 -18.31 -24.64 -12.95
CA ASP A 291 -18.36 -23.69 -14.07
C ASP A 291 -17.05 -23.64 -14.90
N GLY A 292 -16.07 -24.50 -14.58
CA GLY A 292 -14.85 -24.69 -15.38
C GLY A 292 -13.60 -23.99 -14.87
N ALA A 293 -13.63 -23.39 -13.67
CA ALA A 293 -12.41 -22.89 -13.02
C ALA A 293 -11.52 -24.05 -12.51
N ALA A 294 -10.22 -23.79 -12.40
CA ALA A 294 -9.29 -24.73 -11.78
C ALA A 294 -9.68 -24.99 -10.31
N PRO A 295 -9.54 -26.22 -9.80
CA PRO A 295 -9.77 -26.52 -8.38
C PRO A 295 -8.82 -25.70 -7.50
N VAL A 296 -9.38 -24.95 -6.54
CA VAL A 296 -8.61 -24.16 -5.58
C VAL A 296 -7.76 -25.07 -4.68
N GLU A 297 -6.46 -24.79 -4.60
CA GLU A 297 -5.50 -25.51 -3.77
C GLU A 297 -5.32 -24.83 -2.39
N TRP A 298 -5.37 -23.50 -2.36
CA TRP A 298 -5.10 -22.71 -1.15
C TRP A 298 -6.14 -21.59 -0.95
N PHE A 299 -6.69 -21.53 0.27
CA PHE A 299 -7.66 -20.53 0.68
C PHE A 299 -7.00 -19.51 1.61
N VAL A 300 -7.06 -18.24 1.25
CA VAL A 300 -6.41 -17.11 1.93
C VAL A 300 -7.49 -16.27 2.61
N PHE A 301 -7.68 -16.50 3.90
CA PHE A 301 -8.54 -15.70 4.76
C PHE A 301 -7.77 -14.50 5.30
N GLY A 302 -8.47 -13.39 5.54
CA GLY A 302 -7.88 -12.23 6.22
C GLY A 302 -8.86 -11.08 6.38
N ASP A 303 -8.40 -10.03 7.05
CA ASP A 303 -9.16 -8.79 7.20
C ASP A 303 -9.05 -7.95 5.92
N ASP A 304 -10.01 -7.07 5.66
CA ASP A 304 -10.14 -6.36 4.37
C ASP A 304 -9.12 -5.24 4.15
N ASP A 305 -8.42 -4.83 5.21
CA ASP A 305 -7.18 -4.05 5.19
C ASP A 305 -5.91 -4.88 5.46
N THR A 306 -5.92 -6.16 5.09
CA THR A 306 -4.72 -6.99 4.87
C THR A 306 -4.18 -6.75 3.45
N TRP A 307 -2.97 -6.20 3.31
CA TRP A 307 -2.30 -6.04 2.01
C TRP A 307 -1.19 -7.09 1.82
N TRP A 308 -1.00 -7.57 0.59
CA TRP A 308 0.06 -8.52 0.22
C TRP A 308 1.06 -7.87 -0.74
N SER A 309 2.36 -8.02 -0.48
CA SER A 309 3.39 -7.21 -1.16
C SER A 309 3.68 -7.64 -2.60
N ASP A 310 3.63 -8.93 -2.89
CA ASP A 310 3.90 -9.51 -4.20
C ASP A 310 3.13 -10.84 -4.33
N PRO A 311 2.14 -10.96 -5.24
CA PRO A 311 1.34 -12.19 -5.37
C PRO A 311 2.19 -13.40 -5.78
N ASN A 312 3.37 -13.20 -6.38
CA ASN A 312 4.29 -14.28 -6.67
C ASN A 312 5.00 -14.76 -5.41
N MET A 313 5.28 -13.89 -4.41
CA MET A 313 5.81 -14.36 -3.13
C MET A 313 4.79 -15.17 -2.32
N LEU A 314 3.50 -14.83 -2.41
CA LEU A 314 2.41 -15.62 -1.81
C LEU A 314 2.32 -17.00 -2.46
N ARG A 315 2.29 -17.06 -3.80
CA ARG A 315 2.29 -18.34 -4.53
C ARG A 315 3.60 -19.13 -4.30
N GLU A 316 4.74 -18.47 -4.12
CA GLU A 316 6.03 -19.12 -3.83
C GLU A 316 6.04 -19.72 -2.41
N LEU A 317 5.47 -19.03 -1.41
CA LEU A 317 5.30 -19.56 -0.05
C LEU A 317 4.51 -20.88 -0.07
N VAL A 318 3.30 -20.87 -0.65
CA VAL A 318 2.41 -22.03 -0.59
C VAL A 318 2.93 -23.20 -1.44
N SER A 319 3.69 -22.94 -2.51
CA SER A 319 4.32 -23.97 -3.35
C SER A 319 5.38 -24.84 -2.64
N ARG A 320 5.71 -24.53 -1.39
CA ARG A 320 6.64 -25.28 -0.52
C ARG A 320 5.95 -26.36 0.31
N TYR A 321 4.62 -26.40 0.29
CA TYR A 321 3.75 -27.26 1.08
C TYR A 321 2.83 -28.07 0.16
N ASP A 322 2.41 -29.27 0.57
CA ASP A 322 1.48 -30.08 -0.20
C ASP A 322 0.04 -29.73 0.18
N TYR A 323 -0.76 -29.19 -0.75
CA TYR A 323 -2.14 -28.78 -0.47
C TYR A 323 -3.09 -29.95 -0.16
N THR A 324 -2.64 -31.19 -0.38
CA THR A 324 -3.35 -32.42 0.01
C THR A 324 -3.04 -32.86 1.45
N GLU A 325 -2.01 -32.30 2.08
CA GLU A 325 -1.76 -32.40 3.52
C GLU A 325 -2.47 -31.29 4.31
N ASP A 326 -2.65 -31.50 5.62
CA ASP A 326 -3.41 -30.59 6.47
C ASP A 326 -2.55 -29.41 6.95
N HIS A 327 -2.39 -28.37 6.13
CA HIS A 327 -1.64 -27.15 6.45
C HIS A 327 -2.52 -25.94 6.79
N ILE A 328 -2.07 -25.16 7.79
CA ILE A 328 -2.55 -23.80 8.10
C ILE A 328 -1.35 -22.90 8.41
N LEU A 329 -1.05 -22.01 7.47
CA LEU A 329 0.02 -21.02 7.56
C LEU A 329 -0.56 -19.69 8.09
N GLY A 330 0.19 -18.97 8.92
CA GLY A 330 -0.23 -17.69 9.46
C GLY A 330 0.90 -17.01 10.24
N THR A 331 0.62 -15.93 10.96
CA THR A 331 1.61 -15.26 11.83
C THR A 331 1.05 -15.07 13.24
N PHE A 332 1.94 -14.88 14.21
CA PHE A 332 1.57 -14.49 15.58
C PHE A 332 1.82 -12.98 15.78
N SER A 333 0.90 -12.29 16.46
CA SER A 333 1.01 -10.84 16.71
C SER A 333 2.40 -10.43 17.20
N GLU A 334 2.89 -9.31 16.68
CA GLU A 334 4.19 -8.74 17.01
C GLU A 334 4.14 -7.95 18.33
N THR A 335 2.99 -7.90 19.01
CA THR A 335 2.84 -7.33 20.35
C THR A 335 2.87 -8.43 21.41
N ARG A 336 3.49 -8.15 22.56
CA ARG A 336 3.50 -9.02 23.74
C ARG A 336 2.09 -9.26 24.25
N GLY A 337 1.31 -8.20 24.41
CA GLY A 337 -0.04 -8.25 24.97
C GLY A 337 -0.99 -9.16 24.18
N ASN A 338 -1.06 -9.02 22.86
CA ASN A 338 -1.96 -9.85 22.05
C ASN A 338 -1.44 -11.29 21.96
N TYR A 339 -0.12 -11.50 21.84
CA TYR A 339 0.48 -12.83 21.85
C TYR A 339 0.21 -13.58 23.17
N ASP A 340 0.34 -12.90 24.32
CA ASP A 340 0.10 -13.52 25.63
C ASP A 340 -1.41 -13.70 25.93
N SER A 341 -2.29 -12.88 25.34
CA SER A 341 -3.75 -12.95 25.55
C SER A 341 -4.47 -13.96 24.66
N PHE A 342 -4.13 -14.01 23.37
CA PHE A 342 -4.77 -14.92 22.39
C PHE A 342 -3.93 -16.17 22.09
N GLY A 343 -2.66 -16.18 22.51
CA GLY A 343 -1.75 -17.30 22.30
C GLY A 343 -1.29 -17.44 20.84
N ARG A 344 -1.04 -18.68 20.44
CA ARG A 344 -0.43 -19.04 19.15
C ARG A 344 -1.48 -19.41 18.09
N ILE A 345 -2.50 -18.57 17.96
CA ILE A 345 -3.49 -18.61 16.87
C ILE A 345 -2.88 -18.00 15.59
N ALA A 346 -3.42 -18.33 14.42
CA ALA A 346 -3.08 -17.61 13.19
C ALA A 346 -3.93 -16.34 13.19
N PHE A 347 -3.32 -15.17 13.38
CA PHE A 347 -4.07 -13.91 13.51
C PHE A 347 -4.65 -13.46 12.15
N GLY A 348 -5.88 -12.95 12.16
CA GLY A 348 -6.69 -12.67 10.96
C GLY A 348 -6.02 -11.73 9.95
N GLY A 349 -5.76 -10.49 10.35
CA GLY A 349 -5.12 -9.46 9.53
C GLY A 349 -3.71 -9.78 9.03
N GLY A 350 -2.98 -10.66 9.70
CA GLY A 350 -1.70 -11.19 9.20
C GLY A 350 -1.86 -12.09 7.98
N GLY A 351 -3.08 -12.59 7.75
CA GLY A 351 -3.46 -13.59 6.77
C GLY A 351 -3.44 -15.00 7.37
N ILE A 352 -4.47 -15.78 7.08
CA ILE A 352 -4.57 -17.20 7.42
C ILE A 352 -4.69 -17.99 6.10
N ILE A 353 -3.68 -18.79 5.78
CA ILE A 353 -3.64 -19.57 4.53
C ILE A 353 -3.91 -21.04 4.87
N ILE A 354 -5.04 -21.56 4.40
CA ILE A 354 -5.52 -22.92 4.69
C ILE A 354 -5.45 -23.77 3.41
N SER A 355 -4.84 -24.94 3.51
CA SER A 355 -4.82 -25.96 2.45
C SER A 355 -6.21 -26.49 2.10
N ARG A 356 -6.43 -26.89 0.85
CA ARG A 356 -7.68 -27.54 0.40
C ARG A 356 -8.07 -28.73 1.29
N SER A 357 -7.10 -29.58 1.66
CA SER A 357 -7.30 -30.76 2.51
C SER A 357 -7.85 -30.41 3.90
N LEU A 358 -7.26 -29.40 4.54
CA LEU A 358 -7.68 -28.97 5.87
C LEU A 358 -9.02 -28.24 5.83
N LEU A 359 -9.25 -27.40 4.82
CA LEU A 359 -10.50 -26.65 4.72
C LEU A 359 -11.71 -27.57 4.52
N ASP A 360 -11.62 -28.62 3.71
CA ASP A 360 -12.71 -29.59 3.54
C ASP A 360 -13.10 -30.24 4.87
N LYS A 361 -12.11 -30.69 5.64
CA LYS A 361 -12.32 -31.32 6.95
C LYS A 361 -12.85 -30.33 7.99
N MET A 362 -12.49 -29.04 7.90
CA MET A 362 -13.02 -27.96 8.74
C MET A 362 -14.46 -27.61 8.39
N GLN A 363 -14.81 -27.44 7.11
CA GLN A 363 -16.17 -27.08 6.70
C GLN A 363 -17.17 -28.22 6.98
N GLN A 364 -16.75 -29.49 6.92
CA GLN A 364 -17.58 -30.63 7.32
C GLN A 364 -17.90 -30.63 8.83
N ARG A 365 -17.06 -30.03 9.68
CA ARG A 365 -17.20 -29.99 11.15
C ARG A 365 -17.55 -28.58 11.69
N LEU A 366 -18.03 -27.69 10.83
CA LEU A 366 -18.33 -26.29 11.18
C LEU A 366 -19.24 -26.14 12.40
N GLU A 367 -20.31 -26.93 12.50
CA GLU A 367 -21.23 -26.93 13.64
C GLU A 367 -20.56 -27.35 14.94
N GLU A 368 -19.75 -28.42 14.93
CA GLU A 368 -18.98 -28.86 16.10
C GLU A 368 -17.99 -27.77 16.54
N CYS A 369 -17.31 -27.12 15.58
CA CYS A 369 -16.43 -25.99 15.87
C CYS A 369 -17.21 -24.78 16.43
N THR A 370 -18.41 -24.50 15.91
CA THR A 370 -19.25 -23.37 16.33
C THR A 370 -19.76 -23.57 17.75
N GLU A 371 -20.24 -24.77 18.10
CA GLU A 371 -20.69 -25.12 19.44
C GLU A 371 -19.52 -25.14 20.43
N LYS A 372 -18.47 -25.91 20.12
CA LYS A 372 -17.32 -26.14 21.02
C LYS A 372 -16.51 -24.87 21.29
N PHE A 373 -16.42 -23.96 20.33
CA PHE A 373 -15.65 -22.72 20.44
C PHE A 373 -16.54 -21.47 20.52
N HIS A 374 -17.84 -21.61 20.79
CA HIS A 374 -18.80 -20.51 20.91
C HIS A 374 -18.32 -19.35 21.83
N GLY A 375 -17.58 -19.69 22.89
CA GLY A 375 -17.02 -18.73 23.86
C GLY A 375 -15.64 -18.16 23.52
N VAL A 376 -15.02 -18.54 22.41
CA VAL A 376 -13.72 -17.98 21.98
C VAL A 376 -13.92 -16.54 21.47
N THR A 377 -12.91 -15.69 21.68
CA THR A 377 -12.83 -14.33 21.14
C THR A 377 -11.92 -14.31 19.91
N GLY A 378 -12.29 -13.55 18.89
CA GLY A 378 -11.63 -13.56 17.59
C GLY A 378 -12.14 -14.68 16.68
N GLY A 379 -12.54 -14.33 15.45
CA GLY A 379 -12.96 -15.30 14.44
C GLY A 379 -11.79 -16.15 13.94
N ASP A 380 -10.61 -15.54 13.86
CA ASP A 380 -9.30 -16.15 13.67
C ASP A 380 -8.93 -17.12 14.82
N GLY A 381 -9.30 -16.77 16.05
CA GLY A 381 -9.27 -17.65 17.22
C GLY A 381 -10.17 -18.88 17.05
N MET A 382 -11.42 -18.70 16.59
CA MET A 382 -12.31 -19.83 16.29
C MET A 382 -11.79 -20.70 15.13
N ILE A 383 -11.27 -20.10 14.06
CA ILE A 383 -10.67 -20.81 12.91
C ILE A 383 -9.47 -21.65 13.36
N SER A 384 -8.55 -21.08 14.13
CA SER A 384 -7.36 -21.77 14.64
C SER A 384 -7.72 -22.93 15.57
N ASN A 385 -8.72 -22.76 16.43
CA ASN A 385 -9.24 -23.82 17.30
C ASN A 385 -9.96 -24.93 16.50
N CYS A 386 -10.69 -24.58 15.43
CA CYS A 386 -11.32 -25.54 14.53
C CYS A 386 -10.26 -26.36 13.77
N ALA A 387 -9.20 -25.73 13.27
CA ALA A 387 -8.05 -26.42 12.67
C ALA A 387 -7.39 -27.39 13.66
N ALA A 388 -7.21 -26.99 14.92
CA ALA A 388 -6.62 -27.83 15.96
C ALA A 388 -7.49 -29.06 16.28
N LEU A 389 -8.81 -28.86 16.37
CA LEU A 389 -9.83 -29.91 16.55
C LEU A 389 -9.87 -30.91 15.38
N VAL A 390 -9.59 -30.44 14.16
CA VAL A 390 -9.54 -31.26 12.95
C VAL A 390 -8.24 -32.06 12.85
N ARG A 391 -7.09 -31.38 12.96
CA ARG A 391 -5.76 -32.01 12.94
C ARG A 391 -5.47 -32.89 14.17
N LYS A 392 -6.28 -32.78 15.23
CA LYS A 392 -6.12 -33.45 16.55
C LYS A 392 -4.78 -33.10 17.21
N VAL A 393 -4.33 -31.86 17.03
CA VAL A 393 -3.11 -31.31 17.65
C VAL A 393 -3.46 -30.24 18.69
N PRO A 394 -2.59 -29.98 19.68
CA PRO A 394 -2.73 -28.82 20.55
C PRO A 394 -2.67 -27.50 19.76
N LEU A 395 -3.41 -26.48 20.22
CA LEU A 395 -3.52 -25.18 19.56
C LEU A 395 -2.14 -24.52 19.35
N GLU A 396 -1.24 -24.62 20.33
CA GLU A 396 0.10 -24.04 20.29
C GLU A 396 1.06 -24.72 19.28
N LYS A 397 0.57 -25.74 18.56
CA LYS A 397 1.26 -26.46 17.49
C LYS A 397 0.48 -26.47 16.17
N VAL A 398 -0.70 -25.83 16.09
CA VAL A 398 -1.53 -25.90 14.89
C VAL A 398 -1.04 -24.97 13.78
N VAL A 399 -0.38 -23.85 14.10
CA VAL A 399 0.00 -22.83 13.11
C VAL A 399 1.45 -23.00 12.67
N GLU A 400 1.65 -23.07 11.35
CA GLU A 400 2.97 -22.94 10.74
C GLU A 400 3.34 -21.44 10.59
N GLU A 401 4.01 -20.86 11.61
CA GLU A 401 4.35 -19.41 11.71
C GLU A 401 5.24 -18.92 10.55
N GLN A 402 4.73 -17.94 9.80
CA GLN A 402 5.39 -17.33 8.64
C GLN A 402 5.95 -15.96 9.00
N LEU A 403 7.25 -15.92 9.33
CA LEU A 403 7.94 -14.70 9.78
C LEU A 403 8.06 -13.57 8.74
N ALA A 404 7.48 -13.72 7.54
CA ALA A 404 7.31 -12.65 6.55
C ALA A 404 5.90 -11.99 6.60
N MET A 405 4.90 -12.65 7.18
CA MET A 405 3.54 -12.12 7.32
C MET A 405 3.43 -11.25 8.58
N ARG A 406 2.58 -10.22 8.54
CA ARG A 406 2.53 -9.16 9.57
C ARG A 406 1.10 -8.81 9.99
N GLN A 407 0.81 -8.92 11.29
CA GLN A 407 -0.47 -8.54 11.88
C GLN A 407 -0.48 -7.06 12.29
N MET A 408 0.62 -6.60 12.90
CA MET A 408 0.86 -5.28 13.48
C MET A 408 -0.38 -4.60 14.11
N ASP A 409 -0.95 -5.24 15.14
CA ASP A 409 -1.94 -4.66 16.07
C ASP A 409 -1.34 -3.55 16.96
N ILE A 410 -0.69 -2.57 16.34
CA ILE A 410 -0.05 -1.42 17.00
C ILE A 410 -0.80 -0.14 16.61
N ARG A 411 -0.75 0.87 17.48
CA ARG A 411 -1.52 2.12 17.33
C ARG A 411 -0.56 3.30 17.17
N GLY A 412 -0.81 4.19 16.22
CA GLY A 412 0.10 5.31 15.94
C GLY A 412 1.18 4.95 14.90
N ASP A 413 2.45 5.32 15.14
CA ASP A 413 3.50 5.33 14.12
C ASP A 413 4.14 3.95 13.81
N ALA A 414 3.93 3.43 12.60
CA ALA A 414 4.49 2.17 12.10
C ALA A 414 5.99 2.22 11.73
N THR A 415 6.60 3.41 11.66
CA THR A 415 7.96 3.64 11.12
C THR A 415 9.01 2.70 11.72
N GLY A 416 8.92 2.41 13.01
CA GLY A 416 9.82 1.53 13.73
C GLY A 416 9.86 0.09 13.21
N TYR A 417 8.70 -0.47 12.83
CA TYR A 417 8.62 -1.78 12.18
C TYR A 417 9.04 -1.69 10.71
N LEU A 418 8.55 -0.71 9.96
CA LEU A 418 8.86 -0.54 8.54
C LEU A 418 10.34 -0.18 8.27
N THR A 419 11.10 0.13 9.32
CA THR A 419 12.56 0.34 9.29
C THR A 419 13.38 -0.67 10.13
N ASP A 420 12.77 -1.76 10.63
CA ASP A 420 13.47 -2.76 11.46
C ASP A 420 14.43 -3.66 10.65
N GLY A 421 14.21 -3.79 9.34
CA GLY A 421 14.99 -4.64 8.46
C GLY A 421 14.68 -6.15 8.56
N SER A 422 13.46 -6.53 8.94
CA SER A 422 12.97 -7.92 8.91
C SER A 422 12.39 -8.35 7.56
N ALA A 423 12.77 -7.66 6.48
CA ALA A 423 12.40 -8.00 5.12
C ALA A 423 12.84 -9.44 4.76
N PRO A 424 12.07 -10.17 3.92
CA PRO A 424 10.89 -9.69 3.18
C PRO A 424 9.62 -9.56 4.03
N TYR A 425 8.79 -8.59 3.67
CA TYR A 425 7.41 -8.47 4.13
C TYR A 425 6.51 -9.10 3.05
N LEU A 426 5.69 -10.08 3.42
CA LEU A 426 4.77 -10.78 2.54
C LEU A 426 3.34 -10.24 2.66
N SER A 427 2.85 -10.07 3.89
CA SER A 427 1.64 -9.33 4.21
C SER A 427 1.95 -8.11 5.08
N LEU A 428 1.02 -7.15 5.11
CA LEU A 428 1.04 -5.99 5.99
C LEU A 428 -0.41 -5.64 6.38
N HIS A 429 -0.62 -5.52 7.68
CA HIS A 429 -1.85 -5.09 8.32
C HIS A 429 -1.46 -4.30 9.58
N HIS A 430 -2.26 -3.35 10.04
CA HIS A 430 -3.28 -2.62 9.26
C HIS A 430 -2.61 -1.76 8.17
N TRP A 431 -3.41 -1.23 7.24
CA TRP A 431 -2.97 -0.09 6.42
C TRP A 431 -3.90 1.13 6.51
N THR A 432 -4.95 1.08 7.33
CA THR A 432 -5.85 2.21 7.62
C THR A 432 -6.22 2.22 9.11
N SER A 433 -7.30 2.91 9.48
CA SER A 433 -7.82 3.00 10.85
C SER A 433 -6.80 3.59 11.84
N TRP A 434 -6.34 2.83 12.84
CA TRP A 434 -5.48 3.31 13.94
C TRP A 434 -3.97 3.23 13.68
N LEU A 435 -3.54 2.69 12.53
CA LEU A 435 -2.12 2.54 12.20
C LEU A 435 -1.69 3.54 11.12
N HIS A 436 -0.74 4.40 11.49
CA HIS A 436 -0.11 5.35 10.56
C HIS A 436 1.09 4.68 9.89
N LEU A 437 0.91 4.16 8.67
CA LEU A 437 2.00 3.64 7.85
C LEU A 437 3.07 4.72 7.58
N ILE A 438 2.64 5.94 7.27
CA ILE A 438 3.50 7.13 7.17
C ILE A 438 2.85 8.22 8.06
N PRO A 439 3.53 8.76 9.09
CA PRO A 439 2.97 9.77 9.98
C PRO A 439 2.41 10.99 9.22
N GLY A 440 1.14 11.31 9.46
CA GLY A 440 0.46 12.45 8.83
C GLY A 440 -0.03 12.22 7.39
N VAL A 441 0.13 11.01 6.84
CA VAL A 441 -0.44 10.60 5.55
C VAL A 441 -1.59 9.63 5.80
N GLU A 442 -2.67 9.77 5.06
CA GLU A 442 -3.84 8.88 5.14
C GLU A 442 -3.48 7.46 4.64
N GLY A 443 -4.08 6.43 5.25
CA GLY A 443 -3.77 5.02 5.01
C GLY A 443 -3.88 4.56 3.56
N THR A 444 -4.99 4.88 2.86
CA THR A 444 -5.15 4.54 1.44
C THR A 444 -4.07 5.22 0.58
N ALA A 445 -3.70 6.47 0.89
CA ALA A 445 -2.63 7.17 0.17
C ALA A 445 -1.25 6.53 0.43
N ALA A 446 -0.95 6.15 1.68
CA ALA A 446 0.29 5.49 2.07
C ALA A 446 0.43 4.10 1.44
N ILE A 447 -0.61 3.27 1.48
CA ILE A 447 -0.55 1.91 0.90
C ILE A 447 -0.50 1.93 -0.64
N ASN A 448 -1.07 2.94 -1.29
CA ASN A 448 -0.90 3.13 -2.74
C ASN A 448 0.56 3.49 -3.12
N LEU A 449 1.23 4.34 -2.33
CA LEU A 449 2.67 4.61 -2.51
C LEU A 449 3.53 3.35 -2.29
N MET A 450 3.23 2.59 -1.24
CA MET A 450 3.90 1.31 -0.93
C MET A 450 3.61 0.22 -1.99
N THR A 451 2.41 0.22 -2.58
CA THR A 451 2.02 -0.64 -3.72
C THR A 451 2.82 -0.30 -4.98
N ALA A 452 2.93 0.97 -5.33
CA ALA A 452 3.77 1.40 -6.46
C ALA A 452 5.25 1.05 -6.22
N ALA A 453 5.73 1.20 -4.98
CA ALA A 453 7.09 0.85 -4.58
C ALA A 453 7.36 -0.66 -4.69
N ALA A 454 6.48 -1.51 -4.14
CA ALA A 454 6.60 -2.96 -4.22
C ALA A 454 6.59 -3.45 -5.68
N ASN A 455 5.70 -2.91 -6.52
CA ASN A 455 5.67 -3.20 -7.95
C ASN A 455 6.94 -2.79 -8.70
N ALA A 456 7.61 -1.72 -8.28
CA ALA A 456 8.86 -1.23 -8.87
C ALA A 456 10.10 -2.05 -8.48
N VAL A 457 10.18 -2.55 -7.23
CA VAL A 457 11.38 -3.27 -6.72
C VAL A 457 11.23 -4.79 -6.64
N GLY A 458 9.99 -5.30 -6.66
CA GLY A 458 9.62 -6.69 -6.37
C GLY A 458 9.63 -7.01 -4.88
N GLY A 459 8.72 -7.87 -4.41
CA GLY A 459 8.55 -8.19 -2.99
C GLY A 459 9.85 -8.48 -2.22
N PRO A 460 10.81 -9.27 -2.75
CA PRO A 460 12.07 -9.58 -2.08
C PRO A 460 13.03 -8.39 -1.86
N ASN A 461 12.79 -7.23 -2.47
CA ASN A 461 13.54 -5.99 -2.22
C ASN A 461 12.70 -4.92 -1.49
N PHE A 462 11.40 -5.11 -1.34
CA PHE A 462 10.52 -4.17 -0.64
C PHE A 462 10.80 -4.17 0.87
N LEU A 463 10.86 -2.98 1.48
CA LEU A 463 11.29 -2.73 2.87
C LEU A 463 12.69 -3.25 3.24
N ARG A 464 13.46 -3.73 2.25
CA ARG A 464 14.80 -4.29 2.46
C ARG A 464 15.78 -3.17 2.80
N ARG A 465 16.55 -3.35 3.87
CA ARG A 465 17.26 -2.24 4.53
C ARG A 465 18.76 -2.22 4.23
N TRP A 466 19.20 -1.12 3.63
CA TRP A 466 20.61 -0.80 3.45
C TRP A 466 21.07 0.24 4.46
N VAL A 467 22.30 0.05 4.96
CA VAL A 467 22.88 0.87 6.02
C VAL A 467 24.17 1.48 5.51
N PHE A 468 24.25 2.81 5.50
CA PHE A 468 25.37 3.58 4.97
C PHE A 468 26.03 4.39 6.11
N ASP A 469 27.14 5.05 5.80
CA ASP A 469 27.75 6.04 6.70
C ASP A 469 28.01 5.48 8.12
N ASN A 470 28.48 4.23 8.18
CA ASN A 470 28.74 3.44 9.39
C ASN A 470 27.53 3.20 10.33
N GLY A 471 26.30 3.49 9.90
CA GLY A 471 25.09 3.45 10.73
C GLY A 471 24.41 4.81 10.89
N ALA A 472 24.99 5.89 10.37
CA ALA A 472 24.42 7.22 10.41
C ALA A 472 23.30 7.48 9.38
N VAL A 473 23.15 6.60 8.38
CA VAL A 473 22.09 6.69 7.37
C VAL A 473 21.53 5.30 7.10
N THR A 474 20.21 5.15 7.12
CA THR A 474 19.50 3.90 6.81
C THR A 474 18.43 4.15 5.75
N LEU A 475 18.33 3.25 4.76
CA LEU A 475 17.30 3.22 3.73
C LEU A 475 16.49 1.93 3.87
N SER A 476 15.19 2.03 4.14
CA SER A 476 14.22 0.97 3.82
C SER A 476 13.66 1.24 2.44
N LEU A 477 14.05 0.42 1.47
CA LEU A 477 13.69 0.65 0.07
C LEU A 477 12.17 0.55 -0.15
N GLY A 478 11.61 1.57 -0.79
CA GLY A 478 10.17 1.67 -0.99
C GLY A 478 9.40 2.25 0.20
N TYR A 479 10.08 2.85 1.18
CA TYR A 479 9.43 3.44 2.35
C TYR A 479 10.09 4.70 2.91
N ALA A 480 11.34 4.62 3.40
CA ALA A 480 11.95 5.74 4.12
C ALA A 480 13.48 5.75 4.09
N ILE A 481 14.04 6.96 4.21
CA ILE A 481 15.45 7.21 4.48
C ILE A 481 15.54 7.94 5.82
N THR A 482 16.25 7.36 6.79
CA THR A 482 16.48 7.98 8.10
C THR A 482 17.96 8.37 8.22
N VAL A 483 18.19 9.63 8.58
CA VAL A 483 19.51 10.19 8.89
C VAL A 483 19.58 10.36 10.39
N HIS A 484 20.55 9.73 11.04
CA HIS A 484 20.70 9.73 12.50
C HIS A 484 21.79 10.74 12.94
N ARG A 485 21.61 11.41 14.08
CA ARG A 485 22.59 12.35 14.67
C ARG A 485 23.86 11.60 15.07
N GLU A 486 23.70 10.48 15.78
CA GLU A 486 24.76 9.53 16.06
C GLU A 486 24.59 8.27 15.21
N ALA A 487 25.68 7.57 14.92
CA ALA A 487 25.64 6.40 14.05
C ALA A 487 25.18 5.15 14.82
N LEU A 488 24.09 4.52 14.39
CA LEU A 488 23.55 3.34 15.06
C LEU A 488 24.57 2.19 15.08
N THR A 489 24.77 1.60 16.26
CA THR A 489 25.64 0.45 16.47
C THR A 489 25.10 -0.80 15.76
N LYS A 490 25.86 -1.90 15.78
CA LYS A 490 25.38 -3.19 15.26
C LYS A 490 24.18 -3.72 16.06
N ASP A 491 24.14 -3.46 17.37
CA ASP A 491 23.07 -3.93 18.27
C ASP A 491 21.78 -3.13 18.07
N GLU A 492 21.85 -1.81 17.99
CA GLU A 492 20.68 -0.95 17.78
C GLU A 492 20.00 -1.17 16.42
N LEU A 493 20.76 -1.52 15.38
CA LEU A 493 20.20 -1.94 14.09
C LEU A 493 19.55 -3.33 14.14
N GLY A 494 19.92 -4.17 15.11
CA GLY A 494 19.29 -5.46 15.36
C GLY A 494 17.99 -5.38 16.16
N ARG A 495 17.62 -4.17 16.61
CA ARG A 495 16.43 -3.89 17.42
C ARG A 495 15.40 -3.09 16.64
N ILE A 496 14.13 -3.34 16.94
CA ILE A 496 13.01 -2.53 16.44
C ILE A 496 13.02 -1.19 17.19
N GLU A 497 12.88 -0.07 16.49
CA GLU A 497 12.68 1.22 17.14
C GLU A 497 11.21 1.31 17.60
N TRP A 498 10.94 1.52 18.89
CA TRP A 498 9.57 1.60 19.39
C TRP A 498 9.01 2.99 19.12
N THR A 499 8.28 3.14 18.02
CA THR A 499 7.69 4.41 17.54
C THR A 499 6.20 4.56 17.82
N TRP A 500 5.47 3.45 17.93
CA TRP A 500 4.02 3.41 18.14
C TRP A 500 3.64 3.54 19.62
N ASP A 501 2.40 3.91 19.89
CA ASP A 501 1.85 4.06 21.22
C ASP A 501 1.43 2.71 21.82
N HIS A 502 1.71 2.54 23.11
CA HIS A 502 1.40 1.33 23.89
C HIS A 502 1.96 0.03 23.25
N HIS A 503 1.36 -1.13 23.55
CA HIS A 503 1.64 -2.45 22.94
C HIS A 503 3.14 -2.81 22.82
N GLU A 504 3.74 -3.32 23.90
CA GLU A 504 5.17 -3.73 23.92
C GLU A 504 5.49 -4.74 22.79
N PRO A 505 6.60 -4.58 22.04
CA PRO A 505 6.96 -5.52 20.97
C PRO A 505 7.40 -6.90 21.48
N ARG A 506 6.97 -7.96 20.78
CA ARG A 506 7.36 -9.36 20.99
C ARG A 506 8.85 -9.60 20.69
N ARG A 507 9.44 -8.80 19.80
CA ARG A 507 10.86 -8.86 19.36
C ARG A 507 11.70 -7.77 20.06
N PRO A 508 13.03 -7.96 20.23
CA PRO A 508 13.90 -7.01 20.91
C PRO A 508 13.82 -5.59 20.32
N SER A 509 13.61 -4.60 21.18
CA SER A 509 13.43 -3.20 20.79
C SER A 509 14.47 -2.26 21.43
N ARG A 510 14.45 -1.02 20.95
CA ARG A 510 15.09 0.16 21.54
C ARG A 510 14.08 1.31 21.59
N PRO A 511 14.25 2.31 22.49
CA PRO A 511 13.39 3.49 22.51
C PRO A 511 13.32 4.20 21.15
N GLY A 512 12.17 4.82 20.87
CA GLY A 512 12.02 5.75 19.75
C GLY A 512 13.00 6.92 19.85
N LEU A 513 13.62 7.29 18.72
CA LEU A 513 14.46 8.47 18.64
C LEU A 513 13.62 9.71 18.38
N VAL A 514 13.93 10.83 19.02
CA VAL A 514 13.20 12.08 18.83
C VAL A 514 13.48 12.64 17.44
N GLU A 515 12.48 12.56 16.57
CA GLU A 515 12.46 13.19 15.24
C GLU A 515 12.81 14.68 15.35
N GLY A 516 13.63 15.20 14.45
CA GLY A 516 14.15 16.56 14.51
C GLY A 516 15.39 16.76 15.37
N ILE A 517 15.57 15.95 16.42
CA ILE A 517 16.66 16.07 17.39
C ILE A 517 17.69 14.96 17.18
N GLU A 518 17.28 13.69 17.29
CA GLU A 518 18.17 12.52 17.25
C GLU A 518 18.19 11.85 15.87
N LYS A 519 17.10 11.99 15.10
CA LYS A 519 17.00 11.56 13.70
C LYS A 519 16.24 12.59 12.85
N HIS A 520 16.42 12.52 11.54
CA HIS A 520 15.49 13.09 10.55
C HIS A 520 15.08 11.99 9.58
N THR A 521 13.78 11.83 9.38
CA THR A 521 13.18 10.79 8.53
C THR A 521 12.54 11.42 7.30
N TYR A 522 12.90 10.88 6.14
CA TYR A 522 12.39 11.26 4.82
C TYR A 522 11.50 10.10 4.34
N TYR A 523 10.19 10.32 4.31
CA TYR A 523 9.21 9.32 3.90
C TYR A 523 8.94 9.38 2.40
N LEU A 524 8.68 8.23 1.80
CA LEU A 524 8.28 8.10 0.40
C LEU A 524 7.01 8.93 0.14
N SER A 525 7.07 9.82 -0.86
CA SER A 525 5.95 10.68 -1.26
C SER A 525 5.67 10.66 -2.77
N GLN A 526 6.54 10.06 -3.58
CA GLN A 526 6.28 9.79 -5.00
C GLN A 526 7.03 8.54 -5.46
N VAL A 527 6.35 7.70 -6.26
CA VAL A 527 6.98 6.68 -7.12
C VAL A 527 6.64 7.02 -8.57
N GLU A 528 7.62 6.99 -9.48
CA GLU A 528 7.44 7.30 -10.91
C GLU A 528 8.34 6.36 -11.74
N GLU A 529 7.78 5.55 -12.64
CA GLU A 529 8.59 4.85 -13.65
C GLU A 529 9.05 5.87 -14.70
N LEU A 530 10.36 6.10 -14.79
CA LEU A 530 10.94 7.01 -15.78
C LEU A 530 11.15 6.29 -17.12
N LEU A 531 11.56 5.02 -17.05
CA LEU A 531 11.76 4.09 -18.16
C LEU A 531 11.57 2.66 -17.66
N PRO A 532 11.31 1.67 -18.55
CA PRO A 532 11.33 0.25 -18.19
C PRO A 532 12.56 -0.13 -17.37
N GLY A 533 12.32 -0.47 -16.08
CA GLY A 533 13.36 -0.86 -15.13
C GLY A 533 14.16 0.30 -14.48
N LEU A 534 13.80 1.57 -14.72
CA LEU A 534 14.36 2.75 -14.05
C LEU A 534 13.23 3.54 -13.36
N HIS A 535 13.21 3.49 -12.03
CA HIS A 535 12.15 4.09 -11.21
C HIS A 535 12.70 5.15 -10.27
N LEU A 536 11.96 6.24 -10.11
CA LEU A 536 12.21 7.32 -9.18
C LEU A 536 11.38 7.13 -7.90
N PHE A 537 12.03 7.23 -6.75
CA PHE A 537 11.40 7.24 -5.43
C PHE A 537 11.77 8.54 -4.72
N ARG A 538 10.83 9.48 -4.61
CA ARG A 538 11.05 10.73 -3.86
C ARG A 538 10.79 10.49 -2.38
N HIS A 539 11.76 10.83 -1.55
CA HIS A 539 11.58 10.87 -0.10
C HIS A 539 11.63 12.32 0.38
N THR A 540 10.61 12.74 1.12
CA THR A 540 10.45 14.11 1.64
C THR A 540 10.39 14.10 3.15
N SER A 541 10.95 15.12 3.80
CA SER A 541 10.69 15.40 5.22
C SER A 541 10.07 16.79 5.39
N SER A 542 8.94 16.82 6.08
CA SER A 542 8.22 18.05 6.45
C SER A 542 8.70 18.65 7.78
N HIS A 543 9.62 17.98 8.49
CA HIS A 543 10.04 18.40 9.82
C HIS A 543 10.78 19.76 9.76
N PRO A 544 10.37 20.79 10.55
CA PRO A 544 10.89 22.17 10.42
C PRO A 544 12.43 22.29 10.47
N GLY A 545 13.11 21.42 11.21
CA GLY A 545 14.57 21.39 11.30
C GLY A 545 15.30 21.09 9.98
N VAL A 546 14.63 20.52 8.98
CA VAL A 546 15.18 20.23 7.64
C VAL A 546 14.51 20.98 6.50
N VAL A 547 13.50 21.83 6.76
CA VAL A 547 12.85 22.67 5.73
C VAL A 547 13.83 23.65 5.08
N ASN A 548 14.80 24.16 5.83
CA ASN A 548 15.92 24.97 5.29
C ASN A 548 17.14 24.11 4.88
N GLY A 549 17.04 22.79 5.03
CA GLY A 549 18.12 21.81 4.98
C GLY A 549 18.20 21.03 3.68
N ILE A 550 18.43 19.73 3.78
CA ILE A 550 18.04 18.80 2.70
C ILE A 550 16.57 18.45 2.99
N ARG A 551 15.66 18.76 2.07
CA ARG A 551 14.23 18.40 2.16
C ARG A 551 13.88 17.14 1.39
N GLU A 552 14.58 16.91 0.28
CA GLU A 552 14.28 15.85 -0.69
C GLU A 552 15.50 14.96 -0.93
N ILE A 553 15.28 13.65 -0.82
CA ILE A 553 16.26 12.61 -1.12
C ILE A 553 15.63 11.63 -2.11
N ASP A 554 16.02 11.77 -3.38
CA ASP A 554 15.46 10.97 -4.46
C ASP A 554 16.35 9.75 -4.74
N ILE A 555 15.75 8.56 -4.73
CA ILE A 555 16.41 7.31 -5.12
C ILE A 555 15.99 6.97 -6.56
N LEU A 556 16.97 6.90 -7.46
CA LEU A 556 16.81 6.23 -8.76
C LEU A 556 17.14 4.74 -8.57
N TRP A 557 16.13 3.89 -8.61
CA TRP A 557 16.27 2.44 -8.68
C TRP A 557 16.47 2.02 -10.14
N ASP A 558 17.70 1.65 -10.49
CA ASP A 558 18.09 1.27 -11.85
C ASP A 558 18.35 -0.24 -11.92
N ALA A 559 17.33 -1.00 -12.30
CA ALA A 559 17.36 -2.46 -12.44
C ALA A 559 17.67 -2.95 -13.86
N ARG A 560 18.13 -2.06 -14.74
CA ARG A 560 18.49 -2.40 -16.13
C ARG A 560 19.83 -3.15 -16.16
N SER A 561 19.94 -4.11 -17.08
CA SER A 561 21.11 -4.99 -17.23
C SER A 561 22.35 -4.29 -17.80
N GLU A 562 22.15 -3.17 -18.51
CA GLU A 562 23.22 -2.36 -19.08
C GLU A 562 23.26 -0.99 -18.41
N LEU A 563 24.31 -0.72 -17.64
CA LEU A 563 24.64 0.64 -17.24
C LEU A 563 25.04 1.43 -18.50
N PRO A 564 24.55 2.67 -18.69
CA PRO A 564 25.03 3.53 -19.77
C PRO A 564 26.54 3.71 -19.68
N SER A 565 27.29 3.16 -20.63
CA SER A 565 28.73 3.33 -20.73
C SER A 565 29.08 4.82 -20.71
N SER A 566 30.20 5.21 -20.08
CA SER A 566 30.43 6.56 -19.55
C SER A 566 30.75 7.65 -20.60
N SER A 567 29.84 7.86 -21.56
CA SER A 567 29.93 8.87 -22.63
C SER A 567 28.55 9.21 -23.22
N ARG A 568 27.64 9.73 -22.39
CA ARG A 568 26.22 10.11 -22.66
C ARG A 568 25.28 8.91 -22.90
N PRO A 569 24.04 8.92 -22.35
CA PRO A 569 23.03 7.92 -22.70
C PRO A 569 22.60 8.09 -24.16
N VAL A 570 22.68 7.00 -24.94
CA VAL A 570 22.17 6.95 -26.31
C VAL A 570 20.71 6.50 -26.26
N TRP A 571 19.81 7.47 -26.36
CA TRP A 571 18.36 7.23 -26.28
C TRP A 571 17.81 6.54 -27.54
N PRO A 572 16.88 5.58 -27.40
CA PRO A 572 16.15 5.02 -28.55
C PRO A 572 15.41 6.12 -29.32
N SER A 573 15.65 6.22 -30.62
CA SER A 573 15.27 7.35 -31.48
C SER A 573 13.76 7.47 -31.80
N ARG A 574 12.87 6.95 -30.93
CA ARG A 574 11.40 7.06 -31.05
C ARG A 574 10.82 8.32 -30.40
N TRP A 575 11.61 9.05 -29.61
CA TRP A 575 11.14 10.21 -28.80
C TRP A 575 11.52 11.58 -29.35
N LEU A 576 11.78 11.71 -30.67
CA LEU A 576 11.95 13.00 -31.34
C LEU A 576 10.63 13.49 -31.95
N PRO A 577 9.95 14.50 -31.39
CA PRO A 577 8.74 15.10 -32.00
C PRO A 577 9.15 16.02 -33.16
N GLY A 578 9.51 15.45 -34.32
CA GLY A 578 10.16 16.25 -35.37
C GLY A 578 10.37 15.62 -36.74
N ARG A 579 9.65 14.55 -37.11
CA ARG A 579 9.53 14.16 -38.53
C ARG A 579 8.08 13.82 -38.87
N PRO A 580 7.48 14.42 -39.91
CA PRO A 580 6.21 13.92 -40.43
C PRO A 580 6.44 12.50 -40.94
N SER A 581 5.52 11.59 -40.62
CA SER A 581 5.50 10.28 -41.25
C SER A 581 5.33 10.46 -42.76
N GLN A 582 6.35 10.08 -43.55
CA GLN A 582 6.20 9.89 -44.98
C GLN A 582 4.96 9.02 -45.21
N PRO A 583 3.96 9.47 -45.98
CA PRO A 583 2.75 8.68 -46.19
C PRO A 583 3.17 7.35 -46.80
N LYS A 584 2.68 6.23 -46.25
CA LYS A 584 2.94 4.90 -46.79
C LYS A 584 2.47 4.89 -48.24
N LYS A 585 3.41 4.96 -49.19
CA LYS A 585 3.10 4.71 -50.60
C LYS A 585 2.56 3.29 -50.68
N VAL A 586 1.28 3.18 -50.99
CA VAL A 586 0.67 1.91 -51.38
C VAL A 586 1.35 1.51 -52.68
N THR A 587 2.33 0.61 -52.58
CA THR A 587 2.87 -0.09 -53.74
C THR A 587 1.79 -1.03 -54.24
N THR A 588 0.99 -0.54 -55.17
CA THR A 588 0.01 -1.31 -55.92
C THR A 588 0.70 -2.54 -56.52
N ALA A 589 0.30 -3.73 -56.07
CA ALA A 589 0.65 -4.96 -56.76
C ALA A 589 0.10 -4.86 -58.20
N LYS A 590 0.95 -5.14 -59.19
CA LYS A 590 0.52 -5.08 -60.59
C LYS A 590 -0.51 -6.18 -60.86
N SER A 591 -1.49 -5.81 -61.67
CA SER A 591 -2.35 -6.69 -62.44
C SER A 591 -1.64 -7.97 -62.91
N LEU A 592 -2.20 -9.12 -62.53
CA LEU A 592 -2.24 -10.30 -63.39
C LEU A 592 -3.71 -10.50 -63.76
N THR A 593 -4.01 -10.31 -65.04
CA THR A 593 -5.29 -10.65 -65.66
C THR A 593 -5.26 -12.10 -66.11
N GLU A 594 -6.18 -12.94 -65.64
CA GLU A 594 -6.60 -14.12 -66.38
C GLU A 594 -8.04 -14.51 -66.00
N HIS A 595 -8.74 -15.19 -66.92
CA HIS A 595 -10.17 -15.47 -66.82
C HIS A 595 -10.47 -16.90 -66.36
N ALA A 596 -11.43 -17.06 -65.45
CA ALA A 596 -12.32 -18.23 -65.41
C ALA A 596 -13.64 -17.88 -64.71
N ALA A 597 -14.75 -18.52 -65.14
CA ALA A 597 -16.11 -18.25 -64.66
C ALA A 597 -16.58 -19.26 -63.59
N ALA A 598 -17.88 -19.19 -63.27
CA ALA A 598 -18.73 -20.08 -62.44
C ALA A 598 -19.23 -19.44 -61.12
N PRO A 599 -20.46 -19.77 -60.65
CA PRO A 599 -21.34 -18.72 -60.12
C PRO A 599 -21.84 -18.89 -58.68
N VAL A 600 -22.36 -17.80 -58.13
CA VAL A 600 -23.10 -17.76 -56.85
C VAL A 600 -24.52 -18.31 -57.02
N VAL A 601 -24.92 -19.23 -56.14
CA VAL A 601 -26.33 -19.59 -55.93
C VAL A 601 -26.84 -18.89 -54.67
N ALA A 602 -27.87 -18.06 -54.81
CA ALA A 602 -28.48 -17.31 -53.71
C ALA A 602 -29.78 -17.97 -53.23
N ALA A 603 -29.90 -18.24 -51.94
CA ALA A 603 -31.14 -18.67 -51.29
C ALA A 603 -31.87 -17.48 -50.64
N LYS A 604 -33.19 -17.38 -50.82
CA LYS A 604 -34.01 -16.23 -50.40
C LYS A 604 -34.56 -16.37 -48.98
N VAL A 605 -34.69 -15.24 -48.29
CA VAL A 605 -35.51 -15.07 -47.08
C VAL A 605 -37.00 -14.91 -47.44
N PRO A 606 -37.92 -15.61 -46.77
CA PRO A 606 -39.33 -15.21 -46.64
C PRO A 606 -39.62 -14.54 -45.28
N LYS A 607 -40.67 -13.70 -45.20
CA LYS A 607 -41.12 -13.03 -43.97
C LYS A 607 -42.56 -13.41 -43.57
N ARG A 608 -42.78 -13.56 -42.26
CA ARG A 608 -44.05 -13.33 -41.50
C ARG A 608 -45.34 -14.08 -41.90
N ALA A 609 -45.83 -14.89 -40.96
CA ALA A 609 -47.15 -14.75 -40.30
C ALA A 609 -46.98 -15.29 -38.85
N ARG A 610 -47.42 -14.67 -37.75
CA ARG A 610 -48.74 -14.18 -37.29
C ARG A 610 -49.68 -15.30 -36.78
N ALA A 611 -49.62 -15.50 -35.46
CA ALA A 611 -50.58 -16.07 -34.49
C ALA A 611 -51.78 -16.93 -34.94
N PHE A 612 -52.04 -18.00 -34.17
CA PHE A 612 -53.32 -18.18 -33.47
C PHE A 612 -53.14 -18.99 -32.18
N SER A 613 -54.18 -19.04 -31.35
CA SER A 613 -54.24 -19.73 -30.04
C SER A 613 -54.66 -21.19 -30.16
N GLY A 614 -54.19 -22.02 -29.21
CA GLY A 614 -54.66 -23.38 -28.91
C GLY A 614 -54.20 -23.76 -27.52
#